data_AF-A0A2H9M0M4-F1
#
_entry.id   AF-A0A2H9M0M4-F1
#
_cell.length_a   1.000
_cell.length_b   1.000
_cell.length_c   1.000
_cell.angle_alpha   90.00
_cell.angle_beta   90.00
_cell.angle_gamma   90.00
#
_symmetry.space_group_name_H-M   'P 1'
#
loop_
_entity.id
_entity.type
_entity.pdbx_description
1 polymer ?
#
loop_
_entity_poly.entity_id
_entity_poly.type
_entity_poly.pdbx_seq_one_letter_code
_entity_poly.pdbx_strand_id
1 'polypeptide(L)'
;MKAVCLISGGIDSPVAAYLMQKKGIEIIFLHADIAGKGSNSKVKTIAKKLSPESKIHYFNHKKVLQNIKNKCDNKYTCVLCKRAMYCEAEKLCKKLNADFIITGENLGQVASQTLPNLKVLDEAVNTPIIRPLIGLNKEEIINIAKQIGTYELSIKNAGICPFVPRKPSTSARIIRIKEEESRII
;
A
#
# COMPACT_ATOMS: atom_id res chain seq x y z
N MET A 1 9.77 18.13 -4.69
CA MET A 1 9.22 16.87 -5.21
C MET A 1 8.01 16.48 -4.39
N LYS A 2 7.02 15.88 -5.03
CA LYS A 2 5.76 15.45 -4.41
C LYS A 2 5.52 13.97 -4.69
N ALA A 3 4.99 13.25 -3.72
CA ALA A 3 4.75 11.82 -3.87
C ALA A 3 3.39 11.40 -3.31
N VAL A 4 2.75 10.42 -3.95
CA VAL A 4 1.56 9.77 -3.41
C VAL A 4 2.00 8.60 -2.54
N CYS A 5 1.73 8.68 -1.24
CA CYS A 5 2.01 7.60 -0.29
C CYS A 5 0.75 6.75 -0.07
N LEU A 6 0.87 5.45 -0.35
CA LEU A 6 -0.14 4.45 0.02
C LEU A 6 -0.12 4.23 1.54
N ILE A 7 -1.01 4.93 2.24
CA ILE A 7 -1.11 4.91 3.70
C ILE A 7 -2.14 3.87 4.16
N SER A 8 -1.78 3.12 5.19
CA SER A 8 -2.64 2.14 5.86
C SER A 8 -2.61 2.36 7.37
N GLY A 9 -3.43 1.59 8.10
CA GLY A 9 -3.37 1.54 9.56
C GLY A 9 -2.24 0.65 10.10
N GLY A 10 -1.42 0.05 9.23
CA GLY A 10 -0.28 -0.77 9.67
C GLY A 10 0.89 0.09 10.16
N ILE A 11 1.90 -0.59 10.70
CA ILE A 11 3.13 0.03 11.24
C ILE A 11 4.01 0.58 10.11
N ASP A 12 4.00 -0.07 8.95
CA ASP A 12 5.06 0.10 7.95
C ASP A 12 4.83 1.37 7.10
N SER A 13 3.64 1.57 6.53
CA SER A 13 3.36 2.74 5.68
C SER A 13 3.58 4.12 6.35
N PRO A 14 3.26 4.32 7.65
CA PRO A 14 3.58 5.57 8.34
C PRO A 14 5.09 5.82 8.47
N VAL A 15 5.88 4.77 8.71
CA VAL A 15 7.34 4.86 8.76
C VAL A 15 7.90 5.21 7.39
N ALA A 16 7.39 4.58 6.33
CA ALA A 16 7.79 4.91 4.96
C ALA A 16 7.51 6.38 4.61
N ALA A 17 6.33 6.89 4.96
CA ALA A 17 5.99 8.30 4.78
C ALA A 17 6.96 9.22 5.54
N TYR A 18 7.21 8.93 6.82
CA TYR A 18 8.13 9.71 7.66
C TYR A 18 9.56 9.77 7.08
N LEU A 19 10.10 8.64 6.63
CA LEU A 19 11.45 8.59 6.05
C LEU A 19 11.56 9.48 4.79
N MET A 20 10.51 9.54 3.99
CA MET A 20 10.48 10.40 2.80
C MET A 20 10.24 11.88 3.16
N GLN A 21 9.43 12.18 4.18
CA GLN A 21 9.30 13.54 4.71
C GLN A 21 10.63 14.08 5.23
N LYS A 22 11.45 13.23 5.89
CA LYS A 22 12.81 13.59 6.34
C LYS A 22 13.75 13.97 5.19
N LYS A 23 13.45 13.56 3.96
CA LYS A 23 14.15 13.95 2.73
C LYS A 23 13.55 15.20 2.06
N GLY A 24 12.60 15.88 2.70
CA GLY A 24 11.95 17.08 2.17
C GLY A 24 10.87 16.80 1.11
N ILE A 25 10.37 15.56 1.02
CA ILE A 25 9.33 15.20 0.06
C ILE A 25 7.95 15.57 0.60
N GLU A 26 7.16 16.29 -0.21
CA GLU A 26 5.75 16.56 0.08
C GLU A 26 4.93 15.28 -0.12
N ILE A 27 4.19 14.85 0.91
CA ILE A 27 3.41 13.62 0.88
C ILE A 27 1.92 13.91 0.67
N ILE A 28 1.35 13.31 -0.38
CA ILE A 28 -0.08 13.16 -0.56
C ILE A 28 -0.47 11.77 -0.07
N PHE A 29 -1.37 11.67 0.90
CA PHE A 29 -1.82 10.37 1.40
C PHE A 29 -2.95 9.80 0.54
N LEU A 30 -2.84 8.53 0.16
CA LEU A 30 -3.89 7.75 -0.49
C LEU A 30 -4.17 6.48 0.32
N HIS A 31 -5.43 6.29 0.72
CA HIS A 31 -5.87 5.12 1.47
C HIS A 31 -6.85 4.26 0.66
N ALA A 32 -6.56 2.96 0.60
CA ALA A 32 -7.46 1.94 0.05
C ALA A 32 -8.58 1.61 1.04
N ASP A 33 -9.76 2.20 0.85
CA ASP A 33 -10.90 1.98 1.75
C ASP A 33 -11.64 0.68 1.39
N ILE A 34 -11.49 -0.32 2.25
CA ILE A 34 -12.16 -1.62 2.14
C ILE A 34 -13.52 -1.62 2.89
N ALA A 35 -13.70 -0.73 3.88
CA ALA A 35 -14.91 -0.68 4.70
C ALA A 35 -16.02 0.19 4.09
N GLY A 36 -15.67 1.08 3.15
CA GLY A 36 -16.62 1.87 2.37
C GLY A 36 -17.22 3.06 3.11
N LYS A 37 -16.49 3.65 4.07
CA LYS A 37 -16.99 4.79 4.88
C LYS A 37 -16.03 5.98 4.92
N GLY A 38 -14.88 5.96 4.23
CA GLY A 38 -13.85 7.00 4.30
C GLY A 38 -13.41 7.31 5.74
N SER A 39 -13.69 6.40 6.68
CA SER A 39 -13.72 6.63 8.13
C SER A 39 -12.90 5.55 8.82
N ASN A 40 -11.73 5.26 8.27
CA ASN A 40 -10.72 4.57 9.06
C ASN A 40 -10.12 5.61 10.02
N SER A 41 -10.79 5.80 11.16
CA SER A 41 -10.40 6.76 12.22
C SER A 41 -8.93 6.62 12.59
N LYS A 42 -8.44 5.38 12.61
CA LYS A 42 -7.04 5.04 12.84
C LYS A 42 -6.10 5.61 11.78
N VAL A 43 -6.39 5.45 10.48
CA VAL A 43 -5.59 6.03 9.38
C VAL A 43 -5.61 7.55 9.45
N LYS A 44 -6.77 8.15 9.76
CA LYS A 44 -6.88 9.61 9.95
C LYS A 44 -5.98 10.09 11.08
N THR A 45 -6.00 9.43 12.23
CA THR A 45 -5.15 9.79 13.37
C THR A 45 -3.67 9.62 13.06
N ILE A 46 -3.28 8.54 12.37
CA ILE A 46 -1.90 8.31 11.94
C ILE A 46 -1.44 9.38 10.95
N ALA A 47 -2.22 9.69 9.92
CA ALA A 47 -1.88 10.71 8.94
C ALA A 47 -1.75 12.09 9.59
N LYS A 48 -2.69 12.47 10.47
CA LYS A 48 -2.60 13.73 11.24
C LYS A 48 -1.37 13.80 12.14
N LYS A 49 -0.94 12.67 12.71
CA LYS A 49 0.29 12.59 13.51
C LYS A 49 1.54 12.86 12.68
N LEU A 50 1.55 12.43 11.42
CA LEU A 50 2.67 12.63 10.48
C LEU A 50 2.64 14.00 9.79
N SER A 51 1.45 14.50 9.49
CA SER A 51 1.24 15.81 8.86
C SER A 51 -0.17 16.31 9.20
N PRO A 52 -0.29 17.24 10.17
CA PRO A 52 -1.59 17.73 10.65
C PRO A 52 -2.48 18.32 9.54
N GLU A 53 -1.87 18.99 8.56
CA GLU A 53 -2.54 19.68 7.46
C GLU A 53 -2.81 18.78 6.24
N SER A 54 -2.24 17.57 6.19
CA SER A 54 -2.39 16.70 5.02
C SER A 54 -3.81 16.16 4.88
N LYS A 55 -4.38 16.35 3.69
CA LYS A 55 -5.61 15.68 3.27
C LYS A 55 -5.32 14.23 2.89
N ILE A 56 -6.25 13.35 3.23
CA ILE A 56 -6.20 11.93 2.84
C ILE A 56 -7.17 11.73 1.70
N HIS A 57 -6.67 11.22 0.58
CA HIS A 57 -7.46 10.73 -0.53
C HIS A 57 -7.90 9.30 -0.25
N TYR A 58 -9.12 8.96 -0.66
CA TYR A 58 -9.69 7.64 -0.49
C TYR A 58 -10.17 7.12 -1.83
N PHE A 59 -10.02 5.82 -2.05
CA PHE A 59 -10.68 5.12 -3.15
C PHE A 59 -11.37 3.86 -2.62
N ASN A 60 -12.51 3.51 -3.22
CA ASN A 60 -13.27 2.34 -2.83
C ASN A 60 -12.58 1.08 -3.35
N HIS A 61 -11.84 0.42 -2.48
CA HIS A 61 -11.10 -0.78 -2.82
C HIS A 61 -11.90 -2.06 -2.58
N LYS A 62 -13.02 -1.98 -1.85
CA LYS A 62 -13.88 -3.13 -1.55
C LYS A 62 -14.40 -3.81 -2.81
N LYS A 63 -14.91 -3.04 -3.77
CA LYS A 63 -15.45 -3.57 -5.03
C LYS A 63 -14.38 -4.27 -5.86
N VAL A 64 -13.18 -3.70 -5.91
CA VAL A 64 -12.02 -4.28 -6.59
C VAL A 64 -11.67 -5.64 -5.99
N LEU A 65 -11.57 -5.71 -4.66
CA LEU A 65 -11.27 -6.96 -3.95
C LEU A 65 -12.35 -8.02 -4.12
N GLN A 66 -13.63 -7.63 -4.15
CA GLN A 66 -14.75 -8.54 -4.42
C GLN A 66 -14.66 -9.12 -5.84
N ASN A 67 -14.36 -8.29 -6.85
CA ASN A 67 -14.20 -8.77 -8.22
C ASN A 67 -13.00 -9.72 -8.35
N ILE A 68 -11.86 -9.38 -7.75
CA ILE A 68 -10.67 -10.26 -7.71
C ILE A 68 -11.04 -11.61 -7.11
N LYS A 69 -11.71 -11.62 -5.94
CA LYS A 69 -12.08 -12.86 -5.25
C LYS A 69 -13.05 -13.74 -6.05
N ASN A 70 -13.95 -13.13 -6.82
CA ASN A 70 -14.99 -13.85 -7.54
C ASN A 70 -14.54 -14.34 -8.93
N LYS A 71 -13.62 -13.61 -9.58
CA LYS A 71 -13.26 -13.84 -10.99
C LYS A 71 -11.84 -14.35 -11.21
N CYS A 72 -10.98 -14.30 -10.21
CA CYS A 72 -9.57 -14.64 -10.34
C CYS A 72 -9.16 -15.83 -9.45
N ASP A 73 -8.03 -16.45 -9.77
CA ASP A 73 -7.42 -17.43 -8.86
C ASP A 73 -7.02 -16.75 -7.54
N ASN A 74 -7.62 -17.22 -6.45
CA ASN A 74 -7.44 -16.68 -5.10
C ASN A 74 -5.97 -16.58 -4.66
N LYS A 75 -5.06 -17.42 -5.18
CA LYS A 75 -3.63 -17.32 -4.81
C LYS A 75 -3.00 -15.99 -5.25
N TYR A 76 -3.57 -15.31 -6.25
CA TYR A 76 -3.09 -14.03 -6.77
C TYR A 76 -3.76 -12.81 -6.13
N THR A 77 -4.71 -13.00 -5.21
CA THR A 77 -5.49 -11.89 -4.62
C THR A 77 -4.64 -10.76 -4.07
N CYS A 78 -3.57 -11.06 -3.32
CA CYS A 78 -2.70 -10.02 -2.76
C CYS A 78 -1.88 -9.26 -3.82
N VAL A 79 -1.48 -9.94 -4.91
CA VAL A 79 -0.73 -9.31 -6.01
C VAL A 79 -1.66 -8.39 -6.79
N LEU A 80 -2.83 -8.89 -7.20
CA LEU A 80 -3.84 -8.11 -7.93
C LEU A 80 -4.36 -6.92 -7.12
N CYS A 81 -4.58 -7.12 -5.81
CA CYS A 81 -4.93 -6.07 -4.86
C CYS A 81 -3.92 -4.92 -4.91
N LYS A 82 -2.62 -5.21 -4.75
CA LYS A 82 -1.57 -4.19 -4.78
C LYS A 82 -1.43 -3.51 -6.13
N ARG A 83 -1.51 -4.24 -7.23
CA ARG A 83 -1.48 -3.65 -8.58
C ARG A 83 -2.60 -2.63 -8.75
N ALA A 84 -3.83 -2.96 -8.31
CA ALA A 84 -4.92 -2.00 -8.33
C ALA A 84 -4.66 -0.78 -7.42
N MET A 85 -4.05 -0.95 -6.24
CA MET A 85 -3.65 0.19 -5.40
C MET A 85 -2.61 1.08 -6.09
N TYR A 86 -1.66 0.50 -6.83
CA TYR A 86 -0.67 1.25 -7.60
C TYR A 86 -1.33 2.03 -8.73
N CYS A 87 -2.24 1.40 -9.49
CA CYS A 87 -2.97 2.08 -10.55
C CYS A 87 -3.76 3.28 -10.04
N GLU A 88 -4.42 3.17 -8.89
CA GLU A 88 -5.12 4.29 -8.26
C GLU A 88 -4.16 5.37 -7.76
N ALA A 89 -2.99 4.98 -7.24
CA ALA A 89 -1.93 5.92 -6.87
C ALA A 89 -1.37 6.68 -8.09
N GLU A 90 -1.13 6.00 -9.22
CA GLU A 90 -0.67 6.64 -10.46
C GLU A 90 -1.69 7.63 -11.00
N LYS A 91 -2.99 7.29 -11.00
CA LYS A 91 -4.06 8.22 -11.38
C LYS A 91 -4.02 9.48 -10.51
N LEU A 92 -3.79 9.33 -9.21
CA LEU A 92 -3.68 10.46 -8.29
C LEU A 92 -2.38 11.26 -8.51
N CYS A 93 -1.26 10.59 -8.80
CA CYS A 93 -0.02 11.26 -9.17
C CYS A 93 -0.22 12.15 -10.39
N LYS A 94 -0.83 11.62 -11.46
CA LYS A 94 -1.17 12.39 -12.67
C LYS A 94 -2.09 13.58 -12.38
N LYS A 95 -3.11 13.37 -11.54
CA LYS A 95 -4.08 14.42 -11.18
C LYS A 95 -3.46 15.57 -10.38
N LEU A 96 -2.48 15.27 -9.51
CA LEU A 96 -1.91 16.22 -8.56
C LEU A 96 -0.45 16.60 -8.87
N ASN A 97 0.04 16.24 -10.07
CA ASN A 97 1.42 16.44 -10.51
C ASN A 97 2.44 15.94 -9.47
N ALA A 98 2.24 14.71 -8.97
CA ALA A 98 3.19 14.04 -8.10
C ALA A 98 4.18 13.19 -8.93
N ASP A 99 5.43 13.18 -8.50
CA ASP A 99 6.56 12.62 -9.22
C ASP A 99 6.64 11.08 -9.10
N PHE A 100 6.24 10.53 -7.94
CA PHE A 100 6.38 9.09 -7.65
C PHE A 100 5.40 8.57 -6.59
N ILE A 101 5.34 7.25 -6.44
CA ILE A 101 4.53 6.54 -5.44
C ILE A 101 5.43 6.08 -4.29
N ILE A 102 4.94 6.14 -3.05
CA ILE A 102 5.61 5.59 -1.87
C ILE A 102 4.79 4.43 -1.30
N THR A 103 5.46 3.33 -0.96
CA THR A 103 4.86 2.19 -0.25
C THR A 103 5.65 1.85 1.01
N GLY A 104 4.98 1.24 1.99
CA GLY A 104 5.61 0.65 3.17
C GLY A 104 6.03 -0.81 2.97
N GLU A 105 6.43 -1.21 1.77
CA GLU A 105 6.79 -2.60 1.50
C GLU A 105 8.22 -2.93 1.94
N ASN A 106 8.39 -4.14 2.49
CA ASN A 106 9.64 -4.66 3.00
C ASN A 106 9.95 -6.02 2.34
N LEU A 107 11.18 -6.24 1.88
CA LEU A 107 11.53 -7.42 1.11
C LEU A 107 11.37 -8.71 1.94
N GLY A 108 10.55 -9.64 1.45
CA GLY A 108 10.37 -10.96 2.06
C GLY A 108 9.50 -10.99 3.33
N GLN A 109 8.96 -9.86 3.79
CA GLN A 109 8.13 -9.83 5.01
C GLN A 109 6.80 -10.56 4.85
N VAL A 110 6.18 -10.49 3.67
CA VAL A 110 4.95 -11.24 3.33
C VAL A 110 5.06 -11.81 1.92
N ALA A 111 4.24 -12.82 1.59
CA ALA A 111 4.27 -13.49 0.29
C ALA A 111 4.20 -12.53 -0.92
N SER A 112 3.43 -11.44 -0.79
CA SER A 112 3.29 -10.41 -1.85
C SER A 112 4.47 -9.43 -1.94
N GLN A 113 5.54 -9.59 -1.16
CA GLN A 113 6.72 -8.72 -1.11
C GLN A 113 8.03 -9.49 -1.37
N THR A 114 7.95 -10.65 -2.03
CA THR A 114 9.13 -11.32 -2.57
C THR A 114 9.63 -10.59 -3.82
N LEU A 115 10.91 -10.71 -4.16
CA LEU A 115 11.49 -10.06 -5.34
C LEU A 115 10.73 -10.39 -6.65
N PRO A 116 10.34 -11.64 -6.94
CA PRO A 116 9.55 -11.95 -8.14
C PRO A 116 8.20 -11.22 -8.16
N ASN A 117 7.53 -11.12 -7.01
CA ASN A 117 6.26 -10.40 -6.92
C ASN A 117 6.46 -8.89 -7.04
N LEU A 118 7.49 -8.30 -6.41
CA LEU A 118 7.77 -6.87 -6.55
C LEU A 118 7.99 -6.48 -8.02
N LYS A 119 8.73 -7.29 -8.78
CA LYS A 119 8.88 -7.10 -10.23
C LYS A 119 7.53 -7.05 -10.95
N VAL A 120 6.65 -8.02 -10.66
CA VAL A 120 5.31 -8.08 -11.24
C VAL A 120 4.43 -6.91 -10.77
N LEU A 121 4.62 -6.41 -9.56
CA LEU A 121 3.90 -5.24 -9.06
C LEU A 121 4.34 -3.95 -9.75
N ASP A 122 5.65 -3.77 -9.98
CA ASP A 122 6.21 -2.59 -10.65
C ASP A 122 5.66 -2.45 -12.08
N GLU A 123 5.42 -3.55 -12.79
CA GLU A 123 4.81 -3.54 -14.13
C GLU A 123 3.32 -3.09 -14.16
N ALA A 124 2.74 -2.66 -13.05
CA ALA A 124 1.36 -2.15 -13.01
C ALA A 124 1.24 -0.69 -13.47
N VAL A 125 2.31 0.08 -13.31
CA VAL A 125 2.32 1.54 -13.50
C VAL A 125 3.65 1.97 -14.10
N ASN A 126 3.67 3.13 -14.74
CA ASN A 126 4.90 3.74 -15.26
C ASN A 126 5.52 4.71 -14.24
N THR A 127 4.71 5.23 -13.30
CA THR A 127 5.19 6.08 -12.22
C THR A 127 6.16 5.32 -11.31
N PRO A 128 7.36 5.88 -11.01
CA PRO A 128 8.33 5.24 -10.12
C PRO A 128 7.74 4.91 -8.75
N ILE A 129 8.13 3.77 -8.18
CA ILE A 129 7.70 3.32 -6.86
C ILE A 129 8.90 3.26 -5.93
N ILE A 130 8.86 4.06 -4.86
CA ILE A 130 9.89 4.11 -3.84
C ILE A 130 9.43 3.31 -2.62
N ARG A 131 10.33 2.44 -2.13
CA ARG A 131 10.10 1.51 -1.01
C ARG A 131 11.11 1.78 0.10
N PRO A 132 10.91 2.79 0.96
CA PRO A 132 11.91 3.22 1.93
C PRO A 132 12.31 2.15 2.95
N LEU A 133 11.49 1.10 3.10
CA LEU A 133 11.67 0.03 4.09
C LEU A 133 12.26 -1.25 3.49
N ILE A 134 12.63 -1.25 2.20
CA ILE A 134 12.95 -2.48 1.46
C ILE A 134 14.11 -3.28 2.08
N GLY A 135 15.06 -2.61 2.74
CA GLY A 135 16.22 -3.22 3.39
C GLY A 135 16.19 -3.17 4.91
N LEU A 136 15.10 -2.73 5.54
CA LEU A 136 14.99 -2.68 7.00
C LEU A 136 14.38 -3.96 7.54
N ASN A 137 14.83 -4.42 8.70
CA ASN A 137 14.18 -5.50 9.42
C ASN A 137 12.94 -4.98 10.20
N LYS A 138 12.17 -5.91 10.77
CA LYS A 138 10.92 -5.55 11.45
C LYS A 138 11.13 -4.74 12.72
N GLU A 139 12.19 -5.02 13.47
CA GLU A 139 12.49 -4.32 14.72
C GLU A 139 12.90 -2.88 14.45
N GLU A 140 13.70 -2.63 13.42
CA GLU A 140 14.06 -1.28 12.97
C GLU A 140 12.82 -0.46 12.63
N ILE A 141 11.89 -1.04 11.86
CA ILE A 141 10.62 -0.38 11.50
C ILE A 141 9.79 -0.08 12.76
N ILE A 142 9.69 -1.02 13.70
CA ILE A 142 8.98 -0.84 14.97
C ILE A 142 9.60 0.28 15.80
N ASN A 143 10.94 0.32 15.89
CA ASN A 143 11.66 1.32 16.64
C ASN A 143 11.40 2.73 16.08
N ILE A 144 11.44 2.89 14.74
CA ILE A 144 11.09 4.16 14.11
C ILE A 144 9.61 4.49 14.37
N ALA A 145 8.70 3.53 14.25
CA ALA A 145 7.27 3.76 14.52
C ALA A 145 7.00 4.23 15.97
N LYS A 146 7.76 3.70 16.95
CA LYS A 146 7.71 4.14 18.35
C LYS A 146 8.24 5.57 18.49
N GLN A 147 9.39 5.86 17.88
CA GLN A 147 10.00 7.19 17.89
C GLN A 147 9.07 8.28 17.33
N ILE A 148 8.36 7.98 16.24
CA ILE A 148 7.41 8.93 15.61
C ILE A 148 6.00 8.88 16.22
N GLY A 149 5.77 8.03 17.23
CA GLY A 149 4.51 7.91 17.94
C GLY A 149 3.35 7.34 17.11
N THR A 150 3.64 6.59 16.03
CA THR A 150 2.63 5.91 15.21
C THR A 150 2.42 4.45 15.61
N TYR A 151 3.34 3.86 16.37
CA TYR A 151 3.28 2.46 16.79
C TYR A 151 1.99 2.13 17.56
N GLU A 152 1.71 2.84 18.66
CA GLU A 152 0.52 2.60 19.50
C GLU A 152 -0.79 2.76 18.72
N LEU A 153 -0.83 3.71 17.77
CA LEU A 153 -1.97 3.88 16.88
C LEU A 153 -2.11 2.70 15.91
N SER A 154 -0.99 2.18 15.43
CA SER A 154 -0.90 1.11 14.43
C SER A 154 -1.21 -0.28 14.99
N ILE A 155 -0.97 -0.53 16.27
CA ILE A 155 -1.27 -1.83 16.90
C ILE A 155 -2.69 -1.95 17.45
N LYS A 156 -3.42 -0.83 17.64
CA LYS A 156 -4.84 -0.87 18.01
C LYS A 156 -5.61 -1.79 17.06
N ASN A 157 -6.40 -2.71 17.64
CA ASN A 157 -7.14 -3.79 16.98
C ASN A 157 -7.53 -3.43 15.55
N ALA A 158 -6.72 -3.89 14.60
CA ALA A 158 -7.08 -3.93 13.20
C ALA A 158 -7.27 -5.39 12.86
N GLY A 159 -8.49 -5.75 12.47
CA GLY A 159 -8.78 -7.09 11.99
C GLY A 159 -7.84 -7.45 10.83
N ILE A 160 -7.55 -8.74 10.72
CA ILE A 160 -6.83 -9.28 9.56
C ILE A 160 -7.63 -8.95 8.30
N CYS A 161 -6.95 -8.60 7.21
CA CYS A 161 -7.61 -8.37 5.93
C CYS A 161 -8.39 -9.64 5.51
N PRO A 162 -9.72 -9.58 5.32
CA PRO A 162 -10.55 -10.77 5.08
C PRO A 162 -10.39 -11.36 3.66
N PHE A 163 -9.54 -10.74 2.84
CA PHE A 163 -9.27 -11.16 1.46
C PHE A 163 -7.92 -11.89 1.32
N VAL A 164 -7.17 -12.06 2.41
CA VAL A 164 -5.90 -12.81 2.37
C VAL A 164 -6.19 -14.28 2.05
N PRO A 165 -5.62 -14.85 0.98
CA PRO A 165 -5.86 -16.23 0.61
C PRO A 165 -5.10 -17.20 1.52
N ARG A 166 -5.55 -18.47 1.60
CA ARG A 166 -4.88 -19.52 2.39
C ARG A 166 -3.45 -19.82 1.92
N LYS A 167 -3.21 -19.76 0.61
CA LYS A 167 -1.90 -20.00 -0.02
C LYS A 167 -1.59 -18.88 -1.02
N PRO A 168 -1.13 -17.70 -0.56
CA PRO A 168 -0.76 -16.62 -1.45
C PRO A 168 0.45 -16.98 -2.31
N SER A 169 0.46 -16.52 -3.56
CA SER A 169 1.61 -16.71 -4.44
C SER A 169 2.82 -15.93 -3.93
N THR A 170 3.97 -16.61 -3.82
CA THR A 170 5.28 -16.01 -3.51
C THR A 170 6.11 -15.73 -4.77
N SER A 171 5.62 -16.14 -5.95
CA SER A 171 6.34 -15.98 -7.22
C SER A 171 5.35 -15.98 -8.39
N ALA A 172 4.61 -14.88 -8.53
CA ALA A 172 3.73 -14.67 -9.67
C ALA A 172 4.53 -14.44 -10.96
N ARG A 173 3.91 -14.76 -12.10
CA ARG A 173 4.45 -14.44 -13.44
C ARG A 173 3.57 -13.37 -14.05
N ILE A 174 4.17 -12.33 -14.66
CA ILE A 174 3.41 -11.21 -15.21
C ILE A 174 2.35 -11.66 -16.22
N ILE A 175 2.67 -12.64 -17.07
CA ILE A 175 1.73 -13.15 -18.08
C ILE A 175 0.44 -13.69 -17.44
N ARG A 176 0.57 -14.43 -16.34
CA ARG A 176 -0.59 -14.94 -15.58
C ARG A 176 -1.34 -13.82 -14.91
N ILE A 177 -0.64 -12.84 -14.34
CA ILE A 177 -1.31 -11.71 -13.69
C ILE A 177 -2.10 -10.88 -14.71
N LYS A 178 -1.58 -10.63 -15.91
CA LYS A 178 -2.32 -9.93 -16.97
C LYS A 178 -3.55 -10.72 -17.44
N GLU A 179 -3.45 -12.05 -17.56
CA GLU A 179 -4.61 -12.94 -17.84
C GLU A 179 -5.68 -12.87 -16.74
N GLU A 180 -5.28 -12.78 -15.48
CA GLU A 180 -6.23 -12.63 -14.37
C GLU A 180 -6.86 -11.23 -14.35
N GLU A 181 -6.08 -10.17 -14.63
CA GLU A 181 -6.58 -8.79 -14.72
C GLU A 181 -7.64 -8.62 -15.81
N SER A 182 -7.49 -9.28 -16.96
CA SER A 182 -8.46 -9.20 -18.06
C SER A 182 -9.83 -9.81 -17.71
N ARG A 183 -9.92 -10.59 -16.62
CA ARG A 183 -11.21 -11.12 -16.12
C ARG A 183 -11.96 -10.12 -15.25
N ILE A 184 -11.26 -9.13 -14.71
CA ILE A 184 -11.80 -8.14 -13.77
C ILE A 184 -12.51 -7.00 -14.51
N ILE A 185 -12.06 -6.70 -15.73
CA ILE A 185 -12.62 -5.70 -16.66
C ILE A 185 -14.07 -6.07 -17.03
#